data_AF-A0A2V5QWB0-F1
#
_entry.id   AF-A0A2V5QWB0-F1
#
_cell.length_a   1.000
_cell.length_b   1.000
_cell.length_c   1.000
_cell.angle_alpha   90.00
_cell.angle_beta   90.00
_cell.angle_gamma   90.00
#
_symmetry.space_group_name_H-M   'P 1'
#
loop_
_entity.id
_entity.type
_entity.pdbx_description
1 polymer ?
#
loop_
_entity_poly.entity_id
_entity_poly.type
_entity_poly.pdbx_seq_one_letter_code
_entity_poly.pdbx_strand_id
1 'polypeptide(L)'
;MLYRKAVLAALLALIFLSFFGTLGLSARMFPGNYDWRDRVISNLLSPRDNPGHYWLPACGIALSAVLMLPYAGFLHQNLKIASPRAARASATALIGGIIALICACFVVPQHVHDVLGVRRLHEFIARSAAGFLAIGMLTACWCAWKGFRKNLLQRRLFWTWSLVTLLPLAGIFFSESLLLLTRLKPVWAMPIRSALRHSVFWHLAFWEWSGAAAVFVFLCAAVFLTPPQGIQIHHDFRQR
;
A
#
# COMPACT_ATOMS: atom_id res chain seq x y z
N MET A 1 0.33 5.93 26.59
CA MET A 1 -0.39 5.52 25.35
C MET A 1 -0.73 6.69 24.44
N LEU A 2 -1.21 7.84 24.98
CA LEU A 2 -1.48 9.05 24.19
C LEU A 2 -0.24 9.61 23.46
N TYR A 3 0.91 9.69 24.15
CA TYR A 3 2.19 10.10 23.54
C TYR A 3 2.56 9.25 22.31
N ARG A 4 2.40 7.93 22.40
CA ARG A 4 2.69 7.02 21.29
C ARG A 4 1.73 7.19 20.11
N LYS A 5 0.44 7.47 20.37
CA LYS A 5 -0.53 7.78 19.31
C LYS A 5 -0.25 9.13 18.65
N ALA A 6 0.12 10.14 19.43
CA ALA A 6 0.49 11.47 18.92
C ALA A 6 1.75 11.39 18.05
N VAL A 7 2.77 10.65 18.49
CA VAL A 7 3.98 10.39 17.68
C VAL A 7 3.63 9.66 16.39
N LEU A 8 2.80 8.61 16.44
CA LEU A 8 2.35 7.92 15.22
C LEU A 8 1.54 8.83 14.30
N ALA A 9 0.64 9.67 14.82
CA ALA A 9 -0.11 10.63 14.03
C ALA A 9 0.81 11.68 13.38
N ALA A 10 1.82 12.17 14.09
CA ALA A 10 2.83 13.06 13.53
C ALA A 10 3.64 12.37 12.43
N LEU A 11 4.06 11.12 12.64
CA LEU A 11 4.71 10.31 11.61
C LEU A 11 3.78 10.11 10.39
N LEU A 12 2.48 9.89 10.60
CA LEU A 12 1.50 9.76 9.51
C LEU A 12 1.46 11.02 8.65
N ALA A 13 1.43 12.19 9.28
CA ALA A 13 1.45 13.48 8.59
C ALA A 13 2.76 13.65 7.81
N LEU A 14 3.91 13.29 8.40
CA LEU A 14 5.21 13.33 7.71
C LEU A 14 5.29 12.35 6.54
N ILE A 15 4.77 11.12 6.68
CA ILE A 15 4.65 10.14 5.59
C ILE A 15 3.79 10.73 4.46
N PHE A 16 2.64 11.32 4.80
CA PHE A 16 1.74 11.92 3.81
C PHE A 16 2.40 13.07 3.05
N LEU A 17 3.01 14.01 3.78
CA LEU A 17 3.71 15.15 3.19
C LEU A 17 4.91 14.71 2.36
N SER A 18 5.69 13.74 2.84
CA SER A 18 6.85 13.20 2.12
C SER A 18 6.42 12.49 0.83
N PHE A 19 5.40 11.63 0.89
CA PHE A 19 4.91 10.87 -0.27
C PHE A 19 4.20 11.78 -1.28
N PHE A 20 3.08 12.40 -0.88
CA PHE A 20 2.25 13.17 -1.82
C PHE A 20 2.84 14.54 -2.15
N GLY A 21 3.59 15.15 -1.23
CA GLY A 21 4.25 16.43 -1.49
C GLY A 21 5.32 16.30 -2.57
N THR A 22 6.19 15.28 -2.47
CA THR A 22 7.22 15.05 -3.49
C THR A 22 6.63 14.57 -4.81
N LEU A 23 5.61 13.72 -4.81
CA LEU A 23 4.89 13.33 -6.02
C LEU A 23 4.20 14.52 -6.70
N GLY A 24 3.52 15.38 -5.92
CA GLY A 24 2.85 16.56 -6.44
C GLY A 24 3.81 17.60 -7.02
N LEU A 25 4.96 17.82 -6.36
CA LEU A 25 6.02 18.67 -6.90
C LEU A 25 6.62 18.07 -8.17
N SER A 26 6.91 16.77 -8.17
CA SER A 26 7.46 16.07 -9.33
C SER A 26 6.50 16.06 -10.52
N ALA A 27 5.20 15.88 -10.28
CA ALA A 27 4.17 15.95 -11.31
C ALA A 27 4.06 17.35 -11.95
N ARG A 28 4.28 18.42 -11.17
CA ARG A 28 4.33 19.81 -11.70
C ARG A 28 5.59 20.09 -12.51
N MET A 29 6.70 19.44 -12.18
CA MET A 29 7.98 19.57 -12.85
C MET A 29 8.18 18.52 -13.96
N PHE A 30 7.13 17.75 -14.26
CA PHE A 30 7.19 16.68 -15.26
C PHE A 30 7.36 17.30 -16.67
N PRO A 31 8.20 16.74 -17.56
CA PRO A 31 8.49 17.33 -18.86
C PRO A 31 7.28 17.48 -19.80
N GLY A 32 6.15 16.85 -19.49
CA GLY A 32 4.87 17.01 -20.20
C GLY A 32 3.70 17.07 -19.24
N ASN A 33 2.48 16.99 -19.75
CA ASN A 33 1.29 16.94 -18.89
C ASN A 33 1.22 15.58 -18.17
N TYR A 34 1.40 15.63 -16.85
CA TYR A 34 1.16 14.49 -15.98
C TYR A 34 -0.33 14.41 -15.60
N ASP A 35 -1.08 13.54 -16.28
CA ASP A 35 -2.42 13.15 -15.84
C ASP A 35 -2.33 11.85 -15.05
N TRP A 36 -2.71 11.89 -13.77
CA TRP A 36 -2.71 10.74 -12.87
C TRP A 36 -3.69 9.63 -13.30
N ARG A 37 -4.68 9.97 -14.15
CA ARG A 37 -5.65 8.99 -14.71
C ARG A 37 -4.97 8.01 -15.66
N ASP A 38 -4.01 8.51 -16.44
CA ASP A 38 -3.35 7.76 -17.49
C ASP A 38 -1.91 7.39 -17.16
N ARG A 39 -1.28 8.09 -16.20
CA ARG A 39 0.12 7.89 -15.81
C ARG A 39 0.27 7.27 -14.42
N VAL A 40 1.14 6.28 -14.39
CA VAL A 40 1.58 5.56 -13.20
C VAL A 40 2.48 6.42 -12.31
N ILE A 41 2.52 6.12 -11.01
CA ILE A 41 3.47 6.72 -10.05
C ILE A 41 4.89 6.40 -10.51
N SER A 42 5.13 5.18 -11.01
CA SER A 42 6.43 4.75 -11.52
C SER A 42 7.01 5.65 -12.62
N ASN A 43 6.18 6.33 -13.42
CA ASN A 43 6.66 7.32 -14.40
C ASN A 43 7.34 8.53 -13.73
N LEU A 44 6.93 8.92 -12.52
CA LEU A 44 7.56 10.02 -11.80
C LEU A 44 8.92 9.62 -11.22
N LEU A 45 9.13 8.34 -10.92
CA LEU A 45 10.37 7.78 -10.37
C LEU A 45 11.35 7.30 -11.44
N SER A 46 10.89 7.21 -12.69
CA SER A 46 11.66 6.71 -13.82
C SER A 46 12.50 7.84 -14.42
N PRO A 47 13.84 7.74 -14.49
CA PRO A 47 14.67 8.73 -15.20
C PRO A 47 14.38 8.79 -16.69
N ARG A 48 13.72 7.76 -17.24
CA ARG A 48 13.28 7.78 -18.62
C ARG A 48 12.16 8.77 -18.85
N ASP A 49 11.19 8.78 -17.95
CA ASP A 49 9.97 9.56 -18.09
C ASP A 49 10.09 10.93 -17.41
N ASN A 50 10.94 11.02 -16.36
CA ASN A 50 11.21 12.24 -15.59
C ASN A 50 12.72 12.46 -15.36
N PRO A 51 13.52 12.67 -16.41
CA PRO A 51 14.99 12.71 -16.31
C PRO A 51 15.53 13.77 -15.34
N GLY A 52 14.89 14.93 -15.23
CA GLY A 52 15.35 16.03 -14.37
C GLY A 52 14.99 15.88 -12.89
N HIS A 53 13.90 15.17 -12.57
CA HIS A 53 13.29 15.26 -11.23
C HIS A 53 12.87 13.89 -10.66
N TYR A 54 13.30 12.77 -11.25
CA TYR A 54 12.95 11.42 -10.76
C TYR A 54 13.41 11.13 -9.33
N TRP A 55 14.51 11.77 -8.91
CA TRP A 55 15.09 11.61 -7.58
C TRP A 55 14.19 12.17 -6.48
N LEU A 56 13.41 13.22 -6.78
CA LEU A 56 12.54 13.89 -5.80
C LEU A 56 11.44 12.94 -5.25
N PRO A 57 10.59 12.31 -6.08
CA PRO A 57 9.61 11.34 -5.58
C PRO A 57 10.27 10.06 -5.06
N ALA A 58 11.42 9.65 -5.60
CA ALA A 58 12.16 8.50 -5.08
C ALA A 58 12.61 8.74 -3.62
N CYS A 59 13.20 9.90 -3.32
CA CYS A 59 13.57 10.29 -1.97
C CYS A 59 12.35 10.43 -1.04
N GLY A 60 11.26 11.04 -1.52
CA GLY A 60 10.04 11.20 -0.75
C GLY A 60 9.37 9.87 -0.40
N ILE A 61 9.35 8.91 -1.32
CA ILE A 61 8.81 7.56 -1.10
C ILE A 61 9.74 6.75 -0.19
N ALA A 62 11.06 6.82 -0.38
CA ALA A 62 12.02 6.15 0.49
C ALA A 62 11.93 6.67 1.94
N LEU A 63 11.84 7.99 2.14
CA LEU A 63 11.64 8.60 3.44
C LEU A 63 10.30 8.16 4.06
N SER A 64 9.22 8.15 3.27
CA SER A 64 7.92 7.65 3.71
C SER A 64 7.98 6.20 4.19
N ALA A 65 8.68 5.34 3.45
CA ALA A 65 8.87 3.93 3.79
C ALA A 65 9.65 3.76 5.11
N VAL A 66 10.70 4.56 5.34
CA VAL A 66 11.44 4.57 6.62
C VAL A 66 10.54 5.01 7.77
N LEU A 67 9.75 6.07 7.58
CA LEU A 67 8.81 6.57 8.59
C LEU A 67 7.66 5.60 8.88
N MET A 68 7.39 4.63 7.99
CA MET A 68 6.43 3.56 8.22
C MET A 68 6.94 2.45 9.16
N LEU A 69 8.26 2.33 9.40
CA LEU A 69 8.82 1.24 10.23
C LEU A 69 8.21 1.13 11.64
N PRO A 70 7.99 2.24 12.39
CA PRO A 70 7.37 2.18 13.71
C PRO A 70 5.95 1.58 13.72
N TYR A 71 5.24 1.63 12.58
CA TYR A 71 3.91 1.07 12.44
C TYR A 71 3.92 -0.45 12.46
N ALA A 72 4.95 -1.11 11.91
CA ALA A 72 5.07 -2.56 11.97
C ALA A 72 5.18 -3.02 13.43
N GLY A 73 6.00 -2.35 14.23
CA GLY A 73 6.12 -2.62 15.67
C GLY A 73 4.84 -2.31 16.45
N PHE A 74 4.17 -1.20 16.12
CA PHE A 74 2.88 -0.85 16.72
C PHE A 74 1.80 -1.90 16.40
N LEU A 75 1.66 -2.30 15.14
CA LEU A 75 0.70 -3.31 14.72
C LEU A 75 1.00 -4.66 15.37
N HIS A 76 2.27 -5.08 15.41
CA HIS A 76 2.66 -6.31 16.10
C HIS A 76 2.14 -6.35 17.54
N GLN A 77 2.39 -5.29 18.31
CA GLN A 77 2.02 -5.24 19.73
C GLN A 77 0.51 -5.20 19.94
N ASN A 78 -0.25 -4.54 19.08
CA ASN A 78 -1.71 -4.51 19.18
C ASN A 78 -2.36 -5.82 18.71
N LEU A 79 -1.85 -6.41 17.62
CA LEU A 79 -2.41 -7.63 17.04
C LEU A 79 -2.02 -8.89 17.83
N LYS A 80 -0.90 -8.88 18.56
CA LYS A 80 -0.41 -10.02 19.36
C LYS A 80 -1.44 -10.51 20.36
N ILE A 81 -2.30 -9.61 20.87
CA ILE A 81 -3.39 -9.92 21.79
C ILE A 81 -4.45 -10.82 21.14
N ALA A 82 -4.76 -10.60 19.85
CA ALA A 82 -5.72 -11.40 19.11
C ALA A 82 -5.11 -12.68 18.52
N SER A 83 -3.90 -12.57 17.95
CA SER A 83 -3.18 -13.74 17.44
C SER A 83 -1.68 -13.47 17.31
N PRO A 84 -0.81 -14.17 18.08
CA PRO A 84 0.63 -13.92 18.05
C PRO A 84 1.29 -14.31 16.73
N ARG A 85 0.83 -15.39 16.08
CA ARG A 85 1.38 -15.85 14.80
C ARG A 85 1.07 -14.88 13.66
N ALA A 86 -0.19 -14.47 13.53
CA ALA A 86 -0.59 -13.52 12.49
C ALA A 86 -0.04 -12.11 12.76
N ALA A 87 0.11 -11.69 14.01
CA ALA A 87 0.79 -10.44 14.36
C ALA A 87 2.27 -10.44 13.98
N ARG A 88 2.98 -11.58 14.11
CA ARG A 88 4.36 -11.72 13.65
C ARG A 88 4.42 -11.66 12.12
N ALA A 89 3.58 -12.45 11.44
CA ALA A 89 3.51 -12.47 9.98
C ALA A 89 3.22 -11.08 9.39
N SER A 90 2.29 -10.33 9.98
CA SER A 90 1.95 -8.97 9.57
C SER A 90 3.14 -8.02 9.69
N ALA A 91 3.82 -8.01 10.85
CA ALA A 91 4.99 -7.16 11.06
C ALA A 91 6.15 -7.53 10.12
N THR A 92 6.46 -8.82 9.97
CA THR A 92 7.55 -9.27 9.09
C THR A 92 7.27 -8.95 7.63
N ALA A 93 6.02 -9.13 7.19
CA ALA A 93 5.61 -8.79 5.84
C ALA A 93 5.67 -7.28 5.59
N LEU A 94 5.19 -6.46 6.54
CA LEU A 94 5.30 -5.00 6.41
C LEU A 94 6.76 -4.53 6.36
N ILE A 95 7.64 -5.07 7.21
CA ILE A 95 9.07 -4.74 7.19
C ILE A 95 9.70 -5.17 5.86
N GLY A 96 9.41 -6.38 5.38
CA GLY A 96 9.87 -6.86 4.07
C GLY A 96 9.40 -5.96 2.92
N GLY A 97 8.15 -5.51 2.98
CA GLY A 97 7.56 -4.58 2.01
C GLY A 97 8.22 -3.21 2.04
N ILE A 98 8.50 -2.67 3.23
CA ILE A 98 9.23 -1.41 3.42
C ILE A 98 10.65 -1.51 2.85
N ILE A 99 11.39 -2.57 3.17
CA ILE A 99 12.75 -2.78 2.66
C ILE A 99 12.72 -2.87 1.12
N ALA A 100 11.82 -3.69 0.57
CA ALA A 100 11.67 -3.81 -0.87
C ALA A 100 11.29 -2.48 -1.53
N LEU A 101 10.42 -1.67 -0.91
CA LEU A 101 10.02 -0.35 -1.43
C LEU A 101 11.21 0.62 -1.45
N ILE A 102 12.02 0.64 -0.39
CA ILE A 102 13.25 1.44 -0.33
C ILE A 102 14.20 0.98 -1.44
N CYS A 103 14.44 -0.33 -1.59
CA CYS A 103 15.27 -0.86 -2.65
C CYS A 103 14.74 -0.48 -4.04
N ALA A 104 13.44 -0.54 -4.29
CA ALA A 104 12.84 -0.14 -5.56
C ALA A 104 13.11 1.34 -5.89
N CYS A 105 13.16 2.22 -4.88
CA CYS A 105 13.45 3.64 -5.10
C CYS A 105 14.91 3.89 -5.53
N PHE A 106 15.85 3.04 -5.15
CA PHE A 106 17.27 3.19 -5.47
C PHE A 106 17.75 2.32 -6.64
N VAL A 107 17.06 1.24 -6.95
CA VAL A 107 17.32 0.42 -8.15
C VAL A 107 16.66 1.10 -9.35
N VAL A 108 17.39 2.01 -9.99
CA VAL A 108 16.88 2.86 -11.06
C VAL A 108 17.31 2.33 -12.44
N PRO A 109 16.37 2.02 -13.36
CA PRO A 109 16.73 1.62 -14.71
C PRO A 109 17.23 2.82 -15.53
N GLN A 110 18.55 2.96 -15.70
CA GLN A 110 19.16 3.94 -16.61
C GLN A 110 19.22 3.43 -18.05
N HIS A 111 19.15 4.34 -19.03
CA HIS A 111 19.15 4.06 -20.48
C HIS A 111 20.31 3.19 -20.98
N VAL A 112 21.42 3.14 -20.24
CA VAL A 112 22.63 2.39 -20.60
C VAL A 112 22.54 0.92 -20.17
N HIS A 113 21.51 0.53 -19.40
CA HIS A 113 21.39 -0.80 -18.78
C HIS A 113 20.24 -1.67 -19.30
N ASP A 114 19.71 -1.39 -20.49
CA ASP A 114 18.84 -2.36 -21.20
C ASP A 114 19.56 -3.71 -21.42
N VAL A 115 20.89 -3.75 -21.29
CA VAL A 115 21.74 -4.93 -21.41
C VAL A 115 21.75 -5.82 -20.14
N LEU A 116 21.35 -5.32 -18.96
CA LEU A 116 21.62 -6.01 -17.67
C LEU A 116 20.39 -6.41 -16.83
N GLY A 117 19.18 -6.41 -17.39
CA GLY A 117 18.00 -6.92 -16.66
C GLY A 117 17.61 -6.12 -15.41
N VAL A 118 18.25 -4.98 -15.15
CA VAL A 118 17.99 -4.06 -14.02
C VAL A 118 16.54 -3.59 -14.02
N ARG A 119 15.93 -3.43 -15.20
CA ARG A 119 14.50 -3.13 -15.33
C ARG A 119 13.61 -4.25 -14.79
N ARG A 120 13.90 -5.51 -15.15
CA ARG A 120 13.15 -6.67 -14.62
C ARG A 120 13.34 -6.78 -13.11
N LEU A 121 14.54 -6.47 -12.62
CA LEU A 121 14.83 -6.44 -11.19
C LEU A 121 14.01 -5.35 -10.49
N HIS A 122 13.99 -4.11 -10.99
CA HIS A 122 13.16 -3.03 -10.44
C HIS A 122 11.68 -3.41 -10.41
N GLU A 123 11.13 -3.90 -11.53
CA GLU A 123 9.73 -4.35 -11.62
C GLU A 123 9.45 -5.48 -10.62
N PHE A 124 10.37 -6.43 -10.47
CA PHE A 124 10.24 -7.53 -9.50
C PHE A 124 10.28 -7.03 -8.06
N ILE A 125 11.20 -6.12 -7.72
CA ILE A 125 11.32 -5.55 -6.37
C ILE A 125 10.07 -4.71 -6.04
N ALA A 126 9.60 -3.87 -6.98
CA ALA A 126 8.40 -3.05 -6.80
C ALA A 126 7.15 -3.91 -6.59
N ARG A 127 6.97 -4.98 -7.39
CA ARG A 127 5.87 -5.95 -7.20
C ARG A 127 6.01 -6.71 -5.88
N SER A 128 7.22 -7.09 -5.50
CA SER A 128 7.49 -7.74 -4.22
C SER A 128 7.14 -6.82 -3.05
N ALA A 129 7.46 -5.53 -3.12
CA ALA A 129 7.09 -4.54 -2.12
C ALA A 129 5.57 -4.45 -1.95
N ALA A 130 4.83 -4.32 -3.07
CA ALA A 130 3.38 -4.31 -3.05
C ALA A 130 2.80 -5.62 -2.48
N GLY A 131 3.34 -6.77 -2.87
CA GLY A 131 2.92 -8.08 -2.38
C GLY A 131 3.14 -8.25 -0.88
N PHE A 132 4.32 -7.88 -0.37
CA PHE A 132 4.63 -7.94 1.05
C PHE A 132 3.76 -6.99 1.88
N LEU A 133 3.52 -5.77 1.41
CA LEU A 133 2.59 -4.83 2.06
C LEU A 133 1.16 -5.41 2.10
N ALA A 134 0.68 -5.97 0.99
CA ALA A 134 -0.63 -6.60 0.91
C ALA A 134 -0.77 -7.81 1.87
N ILE A 135 0.25 -8.68 1.95
CA ILE A 135 0.28 -9.78 2.93
C ILE A 135 0.23 -9.24 4.36
N GLY A 136 0.98 -8.17 4.64
CA GLY A 136 0.97 -7.48 5.93
C GLY A 136 -0.42 -6.96 6.31
N MET A 137 -1.12 -6.36 5.36
CA MET A 137 -2.49 -5.86 5.53
C MET A 137 -3.50 -7.01 5.69
N LEU A 138 -3.42 -8.07 4.87
CA LEU A 138 -4.31 -9.23 4.95
C LEU A 138 -4.20 -9.96 6.28
N THR A 139 -2.99 -10.19 6.75
CA THR A 139 -2.74 -10.84 8.05
C THR A 139 -3.21 -9.96 9.22
N ALA A 140 -3.16 -8.63 9.09
CA ALA A 140 -3.77 -7.71 10.04
C ALA A 140 -5.31 -7.76 10.00
N CYS A 141 -5.93 -7.82 8.81
CA CYS A 141 -7.37 -8.02 8.65
C CYS A 141 -7.83 -9.33 9.30
N TRP A 142 -7.07 -10.41 9.12
CA TRP A 142 -7.35 -11.69 9.76
C TRP A 142 -7.35 -11.59 11.29
N CYS A 143 -6.41 -10.85 11.88
CA CYS A 143 -6.41 -10.56 13.31
C CYS A 143 -7.62 -9.73 13.74
N ALA A 144 -8.01 -8.72 12.96
CA ALA A 144 -9.17 -7.88 13.24
C ALA A 144 -10.48 -8.68 13.19
N TRP A 145 -10.60 -9.67 12.30
CA TRP A 145 -11.76 -10.56 12.22
C TRP A 145 -12.00 -11.31 13.53
N LYS A 146 -10.92 -11.79 14.17
CA LYS A 146 -11.00 -12.49 15.48
C LYS A 146 -11.43 -11.56 16.62
N GLY A 147 -11.09 -10.27 16.54
CA GLY A 147 -11.39 -9.28 17.57
C GLY A 147 -12.69 -8.47 17.36
N PHE A 148 -13.35 -8.61 16.21
CA PHE A 148 -14.42 -7.72 15.72
C PHE A 148 -15.63 -7.57 16.66
N ARG A 149 -15.96 -8.61 17.44
CA ARG A 149 -17.21 -8.68 18.19
C ARG A 149 -17.24 -7.90 19.51
N LYS A 150 -16.13 -7.30 19.95
CA LYS A 150 -16.05 -6.75 21.31
C LYS A 150 -16.40 -5.26 21.43
N ASN A 151 -16.19 -4.41 20.42
CA ASN A 151 -16.39 -2.95 20.52
C ASN A 151 -16.71 -2.26 19.17
N LEU A 152 -17.39 -1.11 19.18
CA LEU A 152 -17.73 -0.31 17.98
C LEU A 152 -16.48 0.16 17.21
N LEU A 153 -15.40 0.55 17.91
CA LEU A 153 -14.14 0.95 17.26
C LEU A 153 -13.46 -0.23 16.57
N GLN A 154 -13.49 -1.42 17.17
CA GLN A 154 -12.99 -2.64 16.53
C GLN A 154 -13.87 -3.06 15.36
N ARG A 155 -15.18 -2.77 15.43
CA ARG A 155 -16.13 -2.94 14.34
C ARG A 155 -15.75 -2.08 13.14
N ARG A 156 -15.51 -0.78 13.37
CA ARG A 156 -15.08 0.17 12.34
C ARG A 156 -13.70 -0.19 11.79
N LEU A 157 -12.75 -0.55 12.65
CA LEU A 157 -11.41 -0.98 12.26
C LEU A 157 -11.46 -2.17 11.30
N PHE A 158 -12.22 -3.21 11.65
CA PHE A 158 -12.41 -4.39 10.80
C PHE A 158 -12.99 -4.03 9.44
N TRP A 159 -14.10 -3.28 9.40
CA TRP A 159 -14.72 -2.93 8.12
C TRP A 159 -13.81 -2.09 7.27
N THR A 160 -13.09 -1.13 7.88
CA THR A 160 -12.14 -0.26 7.18
C THR A 160 -11.00 -1.09 6.61
N TRP A 161 -10.33 -1.90 7.43
CA TRP A 161 -9.21 -2.73 6.98
C TRP A 161 -9.63 -3.78 5.95
N SER A 162 -10.77 -4.46 6.16
CA SER A 162 -11.29 -5.44 5.22
C SER A 162 -11.64 -4.80 3.88
N LEU A 163 -12.32 -3.66 3.87
CA LEU A 163 -12.69 -2.97 2.62
C LEU A 163 -11.45 -2.46 1.89
N VAL A 164 -10.55 -1.79 2.62
CA VAL A 164 -9.32 -1.22 2.05
C VAL A 164 -8.35 -2.28 1.54
N THR A 165 -8.36 -3.49 2.09
CA THR A 165 -7.46 -4.56 1.67
C THR A 165 -8.10 -5.48 0.63
N LEU A 166 -9.33 -5.94 0.86
CA LEU A 166 -9.99 -6.92 0.00
C LEU A 166 -10.55 -6.30 -1.28
N LEU A 167 -11.04 -5.05 -1.26
CA LEU A 167 -11.63 -4.43 -2.44
C LEU A 167 -10.58 -4.20 -3.54
N PRO A 168 -9.39 -3.62 -3.26
CA PRO A 168 -8.34 -3.51 -4.28
C PRO A 168 -7.84 -4.87 -4.75
N LEU A 169 -7.68 -5.85 -3.85
CA LEU A 169 -7.22 -7.20 -4.25
C LEU A 169 -8.24 -7.92 -5.13
N ALA A 170 -9.52 -7.87 -4.78
CA ALA A 170 -10.58 -8.41 -5.62
C ALA A 170 -10.61 -7.71 -6.97
N GLY A 171 -10.49 -6.39 -6.98
CA GLY A 171 -10.42 -5.59 -8.20
C GLY A 171 -9.25 -5.98 -9.12
N ILE A 172 -8.04 -6.11 -8.58
CA ILE A 172 -6.86 -6.60 -9.33
C ILE A 172 -7.12 -8.01 -9.86
N PHE A 173 -7.64 -8.91 -9.01
CA PHE A 173 -7.93 -10.28 -9.40
C PHE A 173 -8.95 -10.36 -10.53
N PHE A 174 -10.04 -9.59 -10.47
CA PHE A 174 -11.03 -9.52 -11.55
C PHE A 174 -10.43 -8.93 -12.82
N SER A 175 -9.65 -7.85 -12.71
CA SER A 175 -8.96 -7.22 -13.84
C SER A 175 -8.02 -8.19 -14.56
N GLU A 176 -7.17 -8.90 -13.82
CA GLU A 176 -6.23 -9.89 -14.36
C GLU A 176 -6.94 -11.13 -14.93
N SER A 177 -7.96 -11.65 -14.23
CA SER A 177 -8.75 -12.79 -14.71
C SER A 177 -9.42 -12.46 -16.05
N LEU A 178 -9.92 -11.25 -16.18
CA LEU A 178 -10.60 -10.78 -17.38
C LEU A 178 -9.60 -10.40 -18.51
N LEU A 179 -8.41 -9.91 -18.17
CA LEU A 179 -7.26 -9.81 -19.08
C LEU A 179 -6.89 -11.17 -19.69
N LEU A 180 -6.77 -12.20 -18.86
CA LEU A 180 -6.50 -13.57 -19.31
C LEU A 180 -7.62 -14.08 -20.20
N LEU A 181 -8.87 -13.88 -19.81
CA LEU A 181 -10.04 -14.28 -20.60
C LEU A 181 -10.08 -13.60 -21.98
N THR A 182 -9.75 -12.31 -22.06
CA THR A 182 -9.73 -11.57 -23.34
C THR A 182 -8.56 -11.97 -24.24
N ARG A 183 -7.44 -12.46 -23.68
CA ARG A 183 -6.32 -13.02 -24.46
C ARG A 183 -6.68 -14.35 -25.12
N LEU A 184 -7.57 -15.13 -24.53
CA LEU A 184 -8.06 -16.39 -25.10
C LEU A 184 -8.99 -16.19 -26.32
N LYS A 185 -9.27 -14.94 -26.70
CA LYS A 185 -10.16 -14.53 -27.82
C LYS A 185 -11.47 -15.34 -27.94
N PRO A 186 -12.25 -15.57 -26.87
CA PRO A 186 -13.57 -16.15 -27.02
C PRO A 186 -14.48 -15.18 -27.80
N VAL A 187 -15.22 -15.68 -28.79
CA VAL A 187 -16.09 -14.87 -29.67
C VAL A 187 -17.11 -14.06 -28.87
N TRP A 188 -17.64 -14.62 -27.77
CA TRP A 188 -18.61 -13.96 -26.88
C TRP A 188 -18.01 -12.86 -25.99
N ALA A 189 -16.69 -12.84 -25.78
CA ALA A 189 -16.02 -11.87 -24.91
C ALA A 189 -15.53 -10.62 -25.65
N MET A 190 -15.67 -10.56 -26.98
CA MET A 190 -15.33 -9.38 -27.79
C MET A 190 -16.09 -8.09 -27.40
N PRO A 191 -17.42 -8.09 -27.16
CA PRO A 191 -18.12 -6.87 -26.72
C PRO A 191 -17.69 -6.42 -25.33
N ILE A 192 -17.45 -7.37 -24.42
CA ILE A 192 -16.91 -7.12 -23.08
C ILE A 192 -15.52 -6.46 -23.18
N ARG A 193 -14.64 -6.98 -24.04
CA ARG A 193 -13.31 -6.41 -24.30
C ARG A 193 -13.38 -5.00 -24.87
N SER A 194 -14.32 -4.72 -25.78
CA SER A 194 -14.50 -3.40 -26.39
C SER A 194 -14.95 -2.36 -25.36
N ALA A 195 -15.97 -2.69 -24.57
CA ALA A 195 -16.49 -1.80 -23.52
C ALA A 195 -15.44 -1.54 -22.41
N LEU A 196 -14.66 -2.56 -22.08
CA LEU A 196 -13.70 -2.50 -20.98
C LEU A 196 -12.35 -1.89 -21.38
N ARG A 197 -12.00 -1.85 -22.67
CA ARG A 197 -10.77 -1.20 -23.17
C ARG A 197 -10.68 0.29 -22.82
N HIS A 198 -11.82 0.95 -22.64
CA HIS A 198 -11.92 2.37 -22.30
C HIS A 198 -12.05 2.62 -20.78
N SER A 199 -11.99 1.57 -19.97
CA SER A 199 -12.22 1.66 -18.53
C SER A 199 -10.91 1.88 -17.77
N VAL A 200 -10.92 2.83 -16.83
CA VAL A 200 -9.78 3.20 -15.98
C VAL A 200 -9.25 2.01 -15.17
N PHE A 201 -10.09 0.99 -14.90
CA PHE A 201 -9.70 -0.24 -14.21
C PHE A 201 -8.64 -1.08 -14.94
N TRP A 202 -8.39 -0.82 -16.23
CA TRP A 202 -7.36 -1.50 -17.01
C TRP A 202 -6.01 -0.80 -16.99
N HIS A 203 -5.99 0.44 -16.53
CA HIS A 203 -4.77 1.22 -16.46
C HIS A 203 -4.02 0.83 -15.19
N LEU A 204 -2.76 0.40 -15.34
CA LEU A 204 -1.86 0.15 -14.22
C LEU A 204 -1.80 1.36 -13.26
N ALA A 205 -1.92 2.58 -13.82
CA ALA A 205 -1.99 3.84 -13.07
C ALA A 205 -3.05 3.79 -11.98
N PHE A 206 -4.26 3.34 -12.30
CA PHE A 206 -5.36 3.22 -11.36
C PHE A 206 -5.01 2.33 -10.17
N TRP A 207 -4.38 1.18 -10.43
CA TRP A 207 -4.02 0.22 -9.38
C TRP A 207 -2.85 0.69 -8.52
N GLU A 208 -1.86 1.38 -9.09
CA GLU A 208 -0.78 2.00 -8.30
C GLU A 208 -1.32 3.07 -7.34
N TRP A 209 -2.16 3.98 -7.84
CA TRP A 209 -2.77 5.03 -7.03
C TRP A 209 -3.74 4.48 -5.99
N SER A 210 -4.56 3.50 -6.36
CA SER A 210 -5.48 2.82 -5.44
C SER A 210 -4.73 2.05 -4.36
N GLY A 211 -3.64 1.37 -4.71
CA GLY A 211 -2.79 0.66 -3.77
C GLY A 211 -2.11 1.60 -2.77
N ALA A 212 -1.57 2.73 -3.25
CA ALA A 212 -1.00 3.76 -2.37
C ALA A 212 -2.06 4.31 -1.41
N ALA A 213 -3.23 4.69 -1.92
CA ALA A 213 -4.34 5.16 -1.09
C ALA A 213 -4.75 4.13 -0.04
N ALA A 214 -4.80 2.85 -0.41
CA ALA A 214 -5.14 1.77 0.51
C ALA A 214 -4.15 1.65 1.67
N VAL A 215 -2.85 1.74 1.41
CA VAL A 215 -1.82 1.76 2.46
C VAL A 215 -2.04 2.94 3.42
N PHE A 216 -2.30 4.14 2.90
CA PHE A 216 -2.55 5.31 3.74
C PHE A 216 -3.79 5.15 4.62
N VAL A 217 -4.92 4.73 4.05
CA VAL A 217 -6.16 4.52 4.82
C VAL A 217 -5.96 3.42 5.86
N PHE A 218 -5.21 2.37 5.53
CA PHE A 218 -4.85 1.31 6.48
C PHE A 218 -4.04 1.85 7.67
N LEU A 219 -3.04 2.68 7.42
CA LEU A 219 -2.23 3.34 8.47
C LEU A 219 -3.07 4.33 9.30
N CYS A 220 -3.92 5.14 8.66
CA CYS A 220 -4.88 6.01 9.35
C CYS A 220 -5.76 5.20 10.31
N ALA A 221 -6.37 4.12 9.82
CA ALA A 221 -7.20 3.23 10.61
C ALA A 221 -6.41 2.59 11.77
N ALA A 222 -5.15 2.22 11.53
CA ALA A 222 -4.28 1.70 12.57
C ALA A 222 -4.06 2.72 13.71
N VAL A 223 -3.84 4.00 13.42
CA VAL A 223 -3.61 5.03 14.45
C VAL A 223 -4.89 5.39 15.18
N PHE A 224 -5.97 5.67 14.43
CA PHE A 224 -7.17 6.29 14.98
C PHE A 224 -8.19 5.28 15.51
N LEU A 225 -8.29 4.09 14.91
CA LEU A 225 -9.33 3.11 15.25
C LEU A 225 -8.82 1.97 16.16
N THR A 226 -7.51 1.81 16.32
CA THR A 226 -6.95 0.81 17.26
C THR A 226 -7.16 1.27 18.72
N PRO A 227 -7.85 0.48 19.56
CA PRO A 227 -8.08 0.86 20.95
C PRO A 227 -6.77 0.91 21.76
N PRO A 228 -6.63 1.82 22.74
CA PRO A 228 -5.49 1.82 23.65
C PRO A 228 -5.47 0.51 24.46
N GLN A 229 -4.30 -0.13 24.59
CA GLN A 229 -4.16 -1.40 25.31
C GLN A 229 -4.63 -1.31 26.78
N GLY A 230 -4.72 -0.10 27.37
CA GLY A 230 -5.18 0.11 28.75
C GLY A 230 -6.69 -0.03 28.97
N ILE A 231 -7.52 0.08 27.92
CA ILE A 231 -8.99 -0.05 28.07
C ILE A 231 -9.41 -1.54 28.15
N GLN A 232 -8.60 -2.45 27.59
CA GLN A 232 -8.90 -3.89 27.66
C GLN A 232 -8.69 -4.48 29.04
N ILE A 233 -7.68 -4.01 29.80
CA ILE A 233 -7.40 -4.53 31.15
C ILE A 233 -8.52 -4.15 32.12
N HIS A 234 -9.09 -2.94 32.00
CA HIS A 234 -10.10 -2.46 32.93
C HIS A 234 -11.50 -3.10 32.73
N HIS A 235 -11.78 -3.60 31.52
CA HIS A 235 -13.03 -4.31 31.22
C HIS A 235 -12.99 -5.78 31.64
N ASP A 236 -11.81 -6.42 31.58
CA ASP A 236 -11.64 -7.83 31.96
C ASP A 236 -11.66 -8.02 33.50
N PHE A 237 -11.25 -7.00 34.26
CA PHE A 237 -11.35 -7.01 35.73
C PHE A 237 -12.75 -6.73 36.28
N ARG A 238 -13.67 -6.18 35.47
CA ARG A 238 -15.03 -5.86 35.92
C ARG A 238 -16.05 -6.95 35.55
N GLN A 239 -15.61 -8.01 34.88
CA GLN A 239 -16.43 -9.16 34.47
C GLN A 239 -15.96 -10.50 35.04
N ARG A 240 -15.06 -10.48 36.04
CA ARG A 240 -14.74 -11.63 36.88
C ARG A 240 -15.21 -11.40 38.29
#